data_AF-A0A3P6T5X0-F1
#
_entry.id   AF-A0A3P6T5X0-F1
#
_cell.length_a   1.000
_cell.length_b   1.000
_cell.length_c   1.000
_cell.angle_alpha   90.00
_cell.angle_beta   90.00
_cell.angle_gamma   90.00
#
_symmetry.space_group_name_H-M   'P 1'
#
loop_
_entity.id
_entity.type
_entity.pdbx_description
1 polymer ?
#
loop_
_entity_poly.entity_id
_entity_poly.type
_entity_poly.pdbx_seq_one_letter_code
_entity_poly.pdbx_strand_id
1 'polypeptide(L)' 'MPQAICGPENITIEGTTEELFEGVVFIKNWRRTNGCATIYSLNENTTKPSLSIPLNRIAQCGLVLRRNVSMVFLLAS' A
#
# COMPACT_ATOMS: atom_id res chain seq x y z
N MET A 1 2.10 10.41 10.75
CA MET A 1 1.97 8.92 10.78
C MET A 1 1.44 8.48 9.43
N PRO A 2 2.00 7.43 8.79
CA PRO A 2 1.52 6.99 7.48
C PRO A 2 0.09 6.46 7.58
N GLN A 3 -0.70 6.65 6.52
CA GLN A 3 -2.08 6.22 6.42
C GLN A 3 -2.23 5.19 5.30
N ALA A 4 -3.09 4.20 5.52
CA ALA A 4 -3.45 3.21 4.51
C ALA A 4 -4.85 3.53 3.98
N ILE A 5 -4.95 3.69 2.66
CA ILE A 5 -6.19 3.91 1.92
C ILE A 5 -6.48 2.63 1.14
N CYS A 6 -7.58 1.97 1.46
CA CYS A 6 -8.00 0.75 0.79
C CYS A 6 -9.05 1.08 -0.26
N GLY A 7 -8.64 1.11 -1.53
CA GLY A 7 -9.55 1.22 -2.67
C GLY A 7 -10.01 -0.15 -3.18
N PRO A 8 -10.95 -0.18 -4.15
CA PRO A 8 -11.43 -1.41 -4.75
C PRO A 8 -10.39 -2.13 -5.62
N GLU A 9 -9.37 -1.40 -6.11
CA GLU A 9 -8.34 -1.94 -7.01
C GLU A 9 -6.93 -1.88 -6.41
N ASN A 10 -6.68 -0.96 -5.48
CA ASN A 10 -5.34 -0.68 -4.95
C ASN A 10 -5.38 -0.44 -3.44
N ILE A 11 -4.29 -0.76 -2.77
CA ILE A 11 -3.99 -0.27 -1.42
C ILE A 11 -2.91 0.80 -1.56
N THR A 12 -3.21 2.02 -1.12
CA THR A 12 -2.26 3.14 -1.13
C THR A 12 -1.77 3.41 0.29
N ILE A 13 -0.46 3.43 0.48
CA ILE A 13 0.18 3.93 1.70
C ILE A 13 0.59 5.37 1.42
N GLU A 14 0.11 6.32 2.22
CA GLU A 14 0.48 7.73 2.12
C GLU A 14 1.26 8.16 3.36
N GLY A 15 2.34 8.92 3.15
CA GLY A 15 3.10 9.59 4.19
C GLY A 15 2.96 11.11 4.09
N THR A 16 3.27 11.79 5.19
CA THR A 16 3.42 13.25 5.22
C THR A 16 4.70 13.58 5.95
N THR A 17 5.50 14.47 5.37
CA THR A 17 6.75 14.98 5.94
C THR A 17 6.67 16.51 6.11
N GLU A 18 7.48 17.06 7.01
CA GLU A 18 7.55 18.52 7.22
C GLU A 18 8.32 19.21 6.09
N GLU A 19 9.37 18.55 5.59
CA GLU A 19 10.22 19.00 4.49
C GLU A 19 10.06 18.13 3.25
N LEU A 20 10.67 18.56 2.14
CA LEU A 20 10.71 17.78 0.89
C LEU A 20 11.31 16.40 1.14
N PHE A 21 10.61 15.38 0.66
CA PHE A 21 11.00 14.01 0.92
C PHE A 21 11.98 13.50 -0.13
N GLU A 22 13.13 12.98 0.32
CA GLU A 22 14.07 12.19 -0.46
C GLU A 22 14.27 10.84 0.24
N GLY A 23 14.07 9.74 -0.50
CA GLY A 23 14.19 8.41 0.08
C GLY A 23 13.38 7.35 -0.65
N VAL A 24 12.97 6.32 0.10
CA VAL A 24 12.23 5.18 -0.46
C VAL A 24 11.09 4.81 0.48
N VAL A 25 9.87 4.73 -0.08
CA VAL A 25 8.73 4.10 0.59
C VAL A 25 8.66 2.65 0.11
N PHE A 26 8.62 1.69 1.03
CA PHE A 26 8.60 0.27 0.66
C PHE A 26 7.87 -0.60 1.68
N ILE A 27 7.34 -1.74 1.22
CA ILE A 27 6.83 -2.78 2.10
C ILE A 27 8.01 -3.51 2.75
N LYS A 28 7.99 -3.65 4.08
CA LYS A 28 9.06 -4.31 4.87
C LYS A 28 9.45 -5.65 4.23
N ASN A 29 10.75 -5.86 4.02
CA ASN A 29 11.37 -7.02 3.35
C ASN A 29 11.22 -7.07 1.80
N TRP A 30 10.46 -6.19 1.18
CA TRP A 30 10.18 -6.20 -0.27
C TRP A 30 10.70 -4.98 -1.02
N ARG A 31 11.72 -4.29 -0.47
CA ARG A 31 12.31 -3.07 -1.05
C ARG A 31 12.81 -3.22 -2.49
N ARG A 32 13.31 -4.41 -2.86
CA ARG A 32 13.90 -4.68 -4.18
C ARG A 32 12.89 -5.29 -5.17
N THR A 33 11.62 -5.43 -4.77
CA THR A 33 10.58 -6.04 -5.60
C THR A 33 9.83 -4.95 -6.35
N ASN A 34 9.73 -5.12 -7.67
CA ASN A 34 9.02 -4.19 -8.53
C ASN A 34 7.56 -4.04 -8.08
N GLY A 35 7.11 -2.79 -7.91
CA GLY A 35 5.76 -2.48 -7.45
C GLY A 35 5.55 -2.59 -5.94
N CYS A 36 6.59 -2.84 -5.14
CA CYS A 36 6.53 -2.87 -3.67
C CYS A 36 7.39 -1.78 -3.02
N ALA A 37 7.98 -0.91 -3.84
CA ALA A 37 8.75 0.25 -3.42
C ALA A 37 8.63 1.40 -4.44
N THR A 38 8.64 2.63 -3.93
CA THR A 38 8.71 3.87 -4.72
C THR A 38 9.89 4.68 -4.20
N ILE A 39 10.74 5.16 -5.11
CA ILE A 39 11.89 6.02 -4.81
C ILE A 39 11.44 7.46 -5.07
N TYR A 40 11.77 8.34 -4.13
CA TYR A 40 11.51 9.77 -4.20
C TYR A 40 12.83 10.52 -4.18
N SER A 41 12.98 11.45 -5.11
CA SER A 41 14.09 12.40 -5.20
C SER A 41 13.62 13.81 -4.85
N LEU A 42 14.53 14.69 -4.43
CA LEU A 42 14.21 16.10 -4.15
C LEU A 42 13.59 16.84 -5.36
N ASN A 43 13.89 16.38 -6.58
CA ASN A 43 13.37 16.95 -7.83
C ASN A 43 11.85 16.76 -7.98
N GLU A 44 11.26 15.80 -7.28
CA GLU A 44 9.80 15.57 -7.28
C GLU A 44 9.03 16.57 -6.42
N ASN A 45 9.74 17.36 -5.60
CA ASN A 45 9.20 18.49 -4.84
C ASN A 45 7.91 18.16 -4.07
N THR A 46 7.89 17.00 -3.40
CA THR A 46 6.74 16.51 -2.65
C THR A 46 7.04 16.35 -1.16
N THR A 47 6.07 16.72 -0.33
CA THR A 47 6.01 16.41 1.11
C THR A 47 5.02 15.28 1.41
N LYS A 48 4.44 14.68 0.36
CA LYS A 48 3.40 13.66 0.42
C LYS A 48 3.80 12.43 -0.41
N PRO A 49 4.80 11.65 0.05
CA PRO A 49 5.17 10.43 -0.64
C PRO A 49 4.06 9.37 -0.52
N SER A 50 3.91 8.53 -1.54
CA SER A 50 2.92 7.46 -1.57
C SER A 50 3.42 6.19 -2.26
N LEU A 51 2.82 5.06 -1.90
CA LEU A 51 3.04 3.77 -2.54
C LEU A 51 1.70 3.12 -2.80
N SER A 52 1.36 2.92 -4.07
CA SER A 52 0.12 2.25 -4.50
C SER A 52 0.42 0.83 -4.96
N ILE A 53 -0.27 -0.14 -4.36
CA ILE A 53 -0.11 -1.57 -4.64
C ILE A 53 -1.43 -2.11 -5.21
N PRO A 54 -1.44 -2.56 -6.49
CA PRO A 54 -2.60 -3.23 -7.06
C PRO A 54 -2.97 -4.50 -6.31
N LEU A 55 -4.26 -4.69 -6.03
CA LEU A 55 -4.77 -5.86 -5.31
C LEU A 55 -4.47 -7.17 -6.05
N ASN A 56 -4.48 -7.16 -7.39
CA ASN A 56 -4.12 -8.32 -8.21
C ASN A 56 -2.62 -8.69 -8.14
N ARG A 57 -1.79 -7.83 -7.53
CA ARG A 57 -0.35 -8.03 -7.36
C ARG A 57 0.07 -8.05 -5.89
N ILE A 58 -0.86 -7.95 -4.96
CA ILE A 58 -0.57 -7.75 -3.53
C ILE A 58 0.31 -8.86 -2.92
N ALA A 59 0.16 -10.10 -3.42
CA ALA A 59 0.94 -11.26 -3.00
C ALA A 59 2.44 -11.12 -3.32
N GLN A 60 2.79 -10.38 -4.38
CA GLN A 60 4.18 -10.12 -4.76
C GLN A 60 4.92 -9.26 -3.70
N CYS A 61 4.17 -8.51 -2.89
CA CYS A 61 4.69 -7.72 -1.78
C CYS A 61 4.57 -8.45 -0.44
N GLY A 62 4.34 -9.77 -0.45
CA GLY A 62 4.20 -10.60 0.74
C GLY A 62 2.94 -10.33 1.58
N LEU A 63 1.95 -9.66 1.01
CA LEU A 63 0.67 -9.40 1.65
C LEU A 63 -0.34 -10.48 1.27
N VAL A 64 -1.16 -10.89 2.24
CA VAL A 64 -2.15 -11.97 2.05
C VAL A 64 -3.55 -11.43 2.28
N LEU A 65 -4.41 -11.59 1.28
CA LEU A 65 -5.84 -11.33 1.42
C LEU A 65 -6.47 -12.46 2.24
N ARG A 66 -6.97 -12.12 3.43
CA ARG A 66 -7.74 -13.03 4.26
C ARG A 66 -9.22 -12.74 4.09
N ARG A 67 -9.96 -13.72 3.59
CA ARG A 67 -11.43 -13.66 3.62
C ARG A 67 -11.89 -14.00 5.02
N ASN A 68 -12.59 -13.09 5.67
CA ASN A 68 -13.37 -13.45 6.84
C ASN A 68 -14.69 -14.01 6.33
N VAL A 69 -14.88 -15.33 6.46
CA VAL A 69 -16.17 -15.93 6.12
C VAL A 69 -17.11 -15.59 7.28
N SER A 70 -17.76 -14.44 7.19
CA SER A 70 -18.93 -14.17 8.00
C SER A 70 -20.00 -15.18 7.56
N MET A 71 -20.28 -16.20 8.37
CA MET A 71 -21.45 -17.06 8.17
C MET A 71 -22.70 -16.18 8.28
N VAL A 72 -23.09 -15.55 7.18
CA VAL A 72 -24.46 -15.07 7.01
C VAL A 72 -25.27 -16.34 6.86
N PHE A 73 -25.83 -16.83 7.97
CA PHE A 73 -26.90 -17.81 7.93
C PHE A 73 -28.04 -17.17 7.12
N LEU A 74 -28.08 -17.47 5.83
CA LEU A 74 -29.28 -17.38 5.03
C LEU A 74 -30.27 -18.35 5.67
N LEU A 75 -31.09 -17.87 6.60
CA LEU A 75 -32.31 -18.53 7.02
C LEU A 75 -33.24 -18.53 5.81
N ALA A 76 -33.01 -19.48 4.92
CA ALA A 76 -34.02 -20.00 4.02
C ALA A 76 -34.61 -21.22 4.71
N SER A 77 -35.70 -21.02 5.47
CA SER A 77 -36.65 -22.04 5.90
C SER A 77 -37.98 -21.35 6.16
#